data_AF-A0A1Q8G336-F1
#
_entry.id   AF-A0A1Q8G336-F1
#
_cell.length_a   1.000
_cell.length_b   1.000
_cell.length_c   1.000
_cell.angle_alpha   90.00
_cell.angle_beta   90.00
_cell.angle_gamma   90.00
#
_symmetry.space_group_name_H-M   'P 1'
#
loop_
_entity.id
_entity.type
_entity.pdbx_description
1 polymer ?
#
loop_
_entity_poly.entity_id
_entity_poly.type
_entity_poly.pdbx_seq_one_letter_code
_entity_poly.pdbx_strand_id
1 'polypeptide(L)'
;MTIKQIDNNTFEKVAGANTMTLKRDRNGGWEMLTSNPSTRAWNGNMPSFRRFESLAAVEQHYKSWRGVTHLIADHTQPQRG
;
A
#
# COMPACT_ATOMS: atom_id res chain seq x y z
N MET A 1 -7.86 3.90 -12.02
CA MET A 1 -7.76 3.44 -10.61
C MET A 1 -6.71 4.28 -9.93
N THR A 2 -7.09 4.98 -8.85
CA THR A 2 -6.24 5.97 -8.18
C THR A 2 -5.73 5.40 -6.85
N ILE A 3 -4.48 5.67 -6.50
CA ILE A 3 -3.93 5.37 -5.18
C ILE A 3 -4.45 6.46 -4.24
N LYS A 4 -5.12 6.06 -3.17
CA LYS A 4 -5.61 6.96 -2.12
C LYS A 4 -4.68 6.87 -0.93
N GLN A 5 -4.16 8.00 -0.47
CA GLN A 5 -3.44 8.04 0.79
C GLN A 5 -4.45 8.12 1.95
N ILE A 6 -4.30 7.23 2.93
CA ILE A 6 -5.11 7.22 4.15
C ILE A 6 -4.39 8.02 5.24
N ASP A 7 -3.08 7.81 5.37
CA ASP A 7 -2.20 8.55 6.28
C ASP A 7 -0.75 8.57 5.73
N ASN A 8 0.20 9.14 6.47
CA ASN A 8 1.61 9.27 6.03
C ASN A 8 2.32 7.93 5.77
N ASN A 9 1.79 6.84 6.33
CA ASN A 9 2.35 5.49 6.28
C ASN A 9 1.40 4.47 5.67
N THR A 10 0.18 4.85 5.27
CA THR A 10 -0.85 3.94 4.77
C THR A 10 -1.48 4.47 3.49
N PHE A 11 -1.47 3.64 2.46
CA PHE A 11 -2.05 3.90 1.16
C PHE A 11 -3.00 2.78 0.81
N GLU A 12 -4.09 3.11 0.15
CA GLU A 12 -5.08 2.17 -0.31
C GLU A 12 -5.32 2.33 -1.80
N LYS A 13 -5.54 1.20 -2.46
CA LYS A 13 -5.94 1.15 -3.85
C LYS A 13 -7.04 0.12 -4.03
N VAL A 14 -8.18 0.57 -4.51
CA VAL A 14 -9.29 -0.30 -4.89
C VAL A 14 -9.21 -0.59 -6.38
N ALA A 15 -9.21 -1.88 -6.71
CA ALA A 15 -9.15 -2.41 -8.07
C ALA A 15 -10.30 -3.40 -8.31
N GLY A 16 -11.46 -2.86 -8.71
CA GLY A 16 -12.68 -3.65 -8.86
C GLY A 16 -13.13 -4.19 -7.50
N ALA A 17 -13.20 -5.50 -7.37
CA ALA A 17 -13.56 -6.15 -6.11
C ALA A 17 -12.37 -6.36 -5.15
N ASN A 18 -11.14 -6.09 -5.60
CA ASN A 18 -9.93 -6.26 -4.81
C ASN A 18 -9.54 -4.93 -4.15
N THR A 19 -9.21 -4.96 -2.87
CA THR A 19 -8.60 -3.84 -2.14
C THR A 19 -7.17 -4.18 -1.81
N MET A 20 -6.25 -3.28 -2.14
CA MET A 20 -4.84 -3.37 -1.79
C MET A 20 -4.50 -2.24 -0.82
N THR A 21 -3.91 -2.56 0.32
CA THR A 21 -3.50 -1.60 1.34
C THR A 21 -2.00 -1.73 1.58
N LEU A 22 -1.24 -0.70 1.23
CA LEU A 22 0.19 -0.61 1.48
C LEU A 22 0.40 0.16 2.79
N LYS A 23 1.04 -0.47 3.77
CA LYS A 23 1.35 0.14 5.06
C LYS A 23 2.83 0.06 5.37
N ARG A 24 3.35 1.02 6.12
CA ARG A 24 4.73 0.96 6.63
C ARG A 24 4.83 -0.05 7.76
N ASP A 25 5.81 -0.95 7.67
CA ASP A 25 6.10 -1.92 8.71
C ASP A 25 6.90 -1.28 9.85
N ARG A 26 6.83 -1.87 11.05
CA ARG A 26 7.57 -1.40 12.23
C ARG A 26 9.09 -1.43 12.04
N ASN A 27 9.61 -2.27 11.15
CA ASN A 27 11.03 -2.36 10.84
C ASN A 27 11.48 -1.37 9.75
N GLY A 28 10.61 -0.44 9.34
CA GLY A 28 10.92 0.57 8.33
C GLY A 28 10.69 0.12 6.88
N GLY A 29 10.33 -1.15 6.66
CA GLY A 29 9.89 -1.69 5.37
C GLY A 29 8.42 -1.36 5.05
N TRP A 30 7.89 -2.03 4.03
CA TRP A 30 6.53 -1.85 3.54
C TRP A 30 5.81 -3.19 3.47
N GLU A 31 4.54 -3.23 3.88
CA GLU A 31 3.69 -4.40 3.80
C GLU A 31 2.47 -4.10 2.93
N MET A 32 2.33 -4.85 1.84
CA MET A 32 1.16 -4.83 0.98
C MET A 32 0.16 -5.88 1.44
N LEU A 33 -1.00 -5.46 1.91
CA LEU A 33 -2.17 -6.29 2.20
C LEU A 33 -3.06 -6.31 0.95
N THR A 34 -3.49 -7.48 0.52
CA THR A 34 -4.46 -7.65 -0.56
C THR A 34 -5.66 -8.42 -0.04
N SER A 35 -6.81 -7.76 -0.07
CA SER A 35 -8.11 -8.31 0.31
C SER A 35 -8.96 -8.45 -0.93
N ASN A 36 -9.51 -9.65 -1.15
CA ASN A 36 -10.53 -9.89 -2.17
C ASN A 36 -11.83 -10.38 -1.51
N PRO A 37 -12.99 -10.30 -2.19
CA PRO A 37 -14.27 -10.69 -1.61
C PRO A 37 -14.29 -12.17 -1.22
N SER A 38 -13.53 -13.00 -1.94
CA SER A 38 -13.38 -14.43 -1.71
C SER A 38 -12.59 -14.73 -0.40
N THR A 39 -11.57 -13.95 -0.07
CA THR A 39 -10.77 -14.04 1.18
C THR A 39 -11.57 -13.57 2.38
N ARG A 40 -12.49 -12.63 2.19
CA ARG A 40 -13.50 -12.21 3.18
C ARG A 40 -14.44 -13.36 3.57
N ALA A 41 -14.80 -14.19 2.59
CA ALA A 41 -15.79 -15.25 2.77
C ALA A 41 -15.22 -16.60 3.23
N TRP A 42 -13.96 -16.94 2.92
CA TRP A 42 -13.44 -18.30 3.12
C TRP A 42 -12.34 -18.46 4.17
N ASN A 43 -11.66 -17.39 4.62
CA ASN A 43 -10.46 -17.52 5.46
C ASN A 43 -10.45 -16.61 6.70
N GLY A 44 -11.62 -16.40 7.32
CA GLY A 44 -11.72 -15.59 8.54
C GLY A 44 -11.26 -14.13 8.36
N ASN A 45 -11.34 -13.59 7.14
CA ASN A 45 -10.98 -12.21 6.80
C ASN A 45 -9.47 -11.91 6.80
N MET A 46 -8.59 -12.92 6.69
CA MET A 46 -7.14 -12.71 6.70
C MET A 46 -6.62 -12.30 5.30
N PRO A 47 -6.18 -11.04 5.10
CA PRO A 47 -5.66 -10.59 3.81
C PRO A 47 -4.35 -11.30 3.49
N SER A 48 -4.08 -11.54 2.21
CA SER A 48 -2.73 -11.91 1.79
C SER A 48 -1.80 -10.72 2.02
N PHE A 49 -0.68 -10.91 2.70
CA PHE A 49 0.30 -9.85 2.89
C PHE A 49 1.64 -10.19 2.25
N ARG A 50 2.33 -9.18 1.75
CA ARG A 50 3.69 -9.29 1.22
C ARG A 50 4.54 -8.13 1.71
N ARG A 51 5.75 -8.43 2.17
CA ARG A 51 6.70 -7.43 2.65
C ARG A 51 7.70 -7.04 1.58
N PHE A 52 8.10 -5.78 1.62
CA PHE A 52 9.04 -5.15 0.71
C PHE A 52 9.98 -4.27 1.53
N GLU A 53 11.23 -4.20 1.13
CA GLU A 53 12.23 -3.37 1.83
C GLU A 53 12.08 -1.88 1.49
N SER A 54 11.52 -1.57 0.31
CA SER A 54 11.35 -0.21 -0.18
C SER A 54 10.13 -0.06 -1.10
N LEU A 55 9.66 1.17 -1.27
CA LEU A 55 8.60 1.49 -2.24
C LEU A 55 9.03 1.19 -3.68
N ALA A 56 10.31 1.35 -4.01
CA ALA A 56 10.83 0.99 -5.33
C ALA A 56 10.59 -0.50 -5.63
N ALA A 57 10.78 -1.37 -4.64
CA ALA A 57 10.46 -2.80 -4.76
C ALA A 57 8.95 -3.03 -4.93
N VAL A 58 8.11 -2.25 -4.25
CA VAL A 58 6.64 -2.28 -4.43
C VAL A 58 6.26 -1.92 -5.86
N GLU A 59 6.85 -0.87 -6.43
CA GLU A 59 6.56 -0.41 -7.80
C GLU A 59 7.06 -1.37 -8.89
N GLN A 60 8.18 -2.05 -8.64
CA GLN A 60 8.69 -3.10 -9.51
C GLN A 60 7.76 -4.32 -9.52
N HIS A 61 7.27 -4.72 -8.34
CA HIS A 61 6.40 -5.88 -8.20
C HIS A 61 4.97 -5.60 -8.67
N TYR A 62 4.42 -4.45 -8.27
CA TYR A 62 3.08 -4.02 -8.63
C TYR A 62 3.16 -2.80 -9.55
N LYS A 63 3.14 -3.04 -10.86
CA LYS A 63 3.10 -1.97 -11.89
C LYS A 63 1.98 -0.96 -11.66
N SER A 64 0.90 -1.40 -11.04
CA SER A 64 -0.27 -0.57 -10.74
C SER A 64 -0.02 0.41 -9.58
N TRP A 65 1.06 0.24 -8.82
CA TRP A 65 1.47 1.10 -7.71
C TRP A 65 2.60 2.07 -8.07
N ARG A 66 3.00 2.13 -9.36
CA ARG A 66 4.01 3.08 -9.84
C ARG A 66 3.61 4.52 -9.50
N GLY A 67 4.55 5.28 -8.94
CA GLY A 67 4.36 6.66 -8.51
C GLY A 67 3.96 6.80 -7.04
N VAL A 68 3.83 5.71 -6.27
CA VAL A 68 3.59 5.79 -4.82
C VAL A 68 4.77 6.44 -4.08
N THR A 69 5.98 6.29 -4.60
CA THR A 69 7.17 7.01 -4.13
C THR A 69 7.01 8.53 -4.19
N HIS A 70 6.40 9.04 -5.25
CA HIS A 70 6.18 10.47 -5.45
C HIS A 70 5.13 11.02 -4.48
N LEU A 71 4.09 10.23 -4.17
CA LEU A 71 3.06 10.62 -3.20
C LEU A 71 3.63 10.80 -1.78
N ILE A 72 4.66 10.03 -1.41
CA ILE A 72 5.32 10.19 -0.11
C ILE A 72 6.30 11.37 -0.11
N ALA A 73 7.07 11.55 -1.20
CA ALA A 73 8.02 12.65 -1.29
C ALA A 73 7.34 14.03 -1.22
N ASP A 74 6.18 14.18 -1.86
CA ASP A 74 5.36 15.40 -1.82
C ASP A 74 4.95 15.78 -0.38
N HIS A 75 4.66 14.77 0.45
CA HIS A 75 4.26 14.96 1.86
C HIS A 75 5.41 15.00 2.87
N THR A 76 6.65 14.67 2.46
CA THR A 76 7.84 14.78 3.32
C THR A 76 8.51 16.16 3.18
N GLN A 77 7.80 17.18 2.66
CA GLN A 77 8.22 18.55 2.88
C GLN A 77 8.20 18.84 4.38
N PRO A 78 9.33 19.27 4.98
CA PRO A 78 9.29 19.77 6.34
C PRO A 78 8.31 20.96 6.33
N GLN A 79 7.25 20.88 7.12
CA GLN A 79 6.52 22.07 7.52
C GLN A 79 7.54 22.94 8.27
N ARG A 80 8.21 23.83 7.53
CA ARG A 80 8.91 24.99 8.07
C ARG A 80 7.81 25.94 8.55
N GLY A 81 7.46 25.80 9.82
CA GLY A 81 6.79 26.81 10.64
C GLY A 81 7.70 27.16 11.79
#